data_AF-A0A6G2BB14-F1
#
_entry.id   AF-A0A6G2BB14-F1
#
_cell.length_a   1.000
_cell.length_b   1.000
_cell.length_c   1.000
_cell.angle_alpha   90.00
_cell.angle_beta   90.00
_cell.angle_gamma   90.00
#
_symmetry.space_group_name_H-M   'P 1'
#
loop_
_entity.id
_entity.type
_entity.pdbx_description
1 polymer ?
#
loop_
_entity_poly.entity_id
_entity_poly.type
_entity_poly.pdbx_seq_one_letter_code
_entity_poly.pdbx_strand_id
1 'polypeptide(L)'
;MPTDYACQAAAEQAARGIAPVRAHLVPAQRNAPQQQEEVSVVIRSFLGPDASGRPPADNAPPRVEPVDPYTGAAVLLGFLDGLRADLSGALVDWYSSVHTDLPLTLGAPGAEQRGRTSARVPNGWQTLSDLQTNAQDVLTVLSNRPGGQVGPAELSWRLALLEDVFAGALRRMGVPDGTSVESAAELTSAAGSLFGLSRPTPRSTSERQGRSY
;
A
#
# COMPACT_ATOMS: atom_id res chain seq x y z
N MET A 1 -24.56 6.89 9.14
CA MET A 1 -23.45 7.76 8.73
C MET A 1 -22.86 7.21 7.45
N PRO A 2 -22.93 7.94 6.32
CA PRO A 2 -22.41 7.49 5.02
C PRO A 2 -20.88 7.67 4.85
N THR A 3 -20.20 8.29 5.82
CA THR A 3 -18.75 8.60 5.78
C THR A 3 -17.84 7.39 6.04
N ASP A 4 -18.31 6.43 6.83
CA ASP A 4 -17.49 5.29 7.28
C ASP A 4 -17.22 4.33 6.10
N TYR A 5 -18.20 4.19 5.20
CA TYR A 5 -18.08 3.32 4.02
C TYR A 5 -17.09 3.87 2.99
N ALA A 6 -17.04 5.18 2.76
CA ALA A 6 -16.10 5.79 1.82
C ALA A 6 -14.65 5.65 2.31
N CYS A 7 -14.41 5.88 3.61
CA CYS A 7 -13.10 5.68 4.22
C CYS A 7 -12.67 4.22 4.18
N GLN A 8 -13.59 3.29 4.46
CA GLN A 8 -13.33 1.85 4.36
C GLN A 8 -13.01 1.43 2.92
N ALA A 9 -13.80 1.86 1.94
CA ALA A 9 -13.56 1.53 0.53
C ALA A 9 -12.22 2.09 0.01
N ALA A 10 -11.88 3.32 0.40
CA ALA A 10 -10.57 3.91 0.11
C ALA A 10 -9.43 3.10 0.75
N ALA A 11 -9.58 2.70 2.01
CA ALA A 11 -8.61 1.90 2.73
C ALA A 11 -8.41 0.51 2.08
N GLU A 12 -9.48 -0.14 1.64
CA GLU A 12 -9.42 -1.40 0.90
C GLU A 12 -8.74 -1.23 -0.48
N GLN A 13 -9.03 -0.14 -1.19
CA GLN A 13 -8.37 0.16 -2.46
C GLN A 13 -6.86 0.40 -2.24
N ALA A 14 -6.51 1.19 -1.24
CA ALA A 14 -5.12 1.43 -0.86
C ALA A 14 -4.40 0.13 -0.48
N ALA A 15 -5.05 -0.74 0.30
CA ALA A 15 -4.51 -2.05 0.67
C ALA A 15 -4.19 -2.92 -0.57
N ARG A 16 -5.04 -2.89 -1.60
CA ARG A 16 -4.77 -3.58 -2.88
C ARG A 16 -3.58 -2.97 -3.62
N GLY A 17 -3.48 -1.63 -3.65
CA GLY A 17 -2.38 -0.92 -4.29
C GLY A 17 -1.02 -1.17 -3.66
N ILE A 18 -0.96 -1.35 -2.33
CA ILE A 18 0.30 -1.55 -1.58
C ILE A 18 0.72 -3.01 -1.40
N ALA A 19 -0.17 -3.96 -1.64
CA ALA A 19 0.13 -5.39 -1.58
C ALA A 19 1.36 -5.81 -2.41
N PRO A 20 1.55 -5.38 -3.68
CA PRO A 20 2.76 -5.71 -4.43
C PRO A 20 4.02 -5.05 -3.86
N VAL A 21 3.93 -3.83 -3.31
CA VAL A 21 5.05 -3.16 -2.63
C VAL A 21 5.49 -3.97 -1.41
N ARG A 22 4.54 -4.41 -0.58
CA ARG A 22 4.85 -5.23 0.61
C ARG A 22 5.53 -6.54 0.22
N ALA A 23 5.15 -7.16 -0.89
CA ALA A 23 5.82 -8.37 -1.39
C ALA A 23 7.29 -8.16 -1.79
N HIS A 24 7.69 -6.92 -2.13
CA HIS A 24 9.08 -6.56 -2.43
C HIS A 24 9.87 -6.14 -1.18
N LEU A 25 9.22 -5.49 -0.22
CA LEU A 25 9.88 -4.94 0.98
C LEU A 25 9.92 -5.91 2.16
N VAL A 26 8.96 -6.82 2.28
CA VAL A 26 8.93 -7.89 3.27
C VAL A 26 9.45 -9.14 2.57
N PRO A 27 10.68 -9.61 2.84
CA PRO A 27 11.06 -10.95 2.45
C PRO A 27 10.01 -11.88 3.05
N ALA A 28 9.31 -12.63 2.20
CA ALA A 28 8.41 -13.67 2.68
C ALA A 28 9.15 -14.45 3.77
N GLN A 29 8.52 -14.63 4.93
CA GLN A 29 8.95 -15.60 5.95
C GLN A 29 8.91 -17.01 5.34
N ARG A 30 9.79 -17.29 4.37
CA ARG A 30 9.81 -18.52 3.59
C ARG A 30 10.66 -19.59 4.26
N ASN A 31 11.10 -19.35 5.50
CA ASN A 31 11.80 -20.33 6.33
C ASN A 31 11.44 -20.12 7.82
N ALA A 32 10.17 -20.20 8.19
CA ALA A 32 9.89 -20.91 9.43
C ALA A 32 10.02 -22.39 9.07
N PRO A 33 10.99 -23.16 9.60
CA PRO A 33 10.97 -24.60 9.42
C PRO A 33 9.59 -25.05 9.89
N GLN A 34 8.87 -25.77 9.04
CA GLN A 34 7.79 -26.61 9.51
C GLN A 34 8.33 -27.29 10.76
N GLN A 35 7.67 -27.10 11.90
CA GLN A 35 7.76 -28.07 12.97
C GLN A 35 7.30 -29.37 12.33
N GLN A 36 8.24 -30.07 11.72
CA GLN A 36 8.24 -31.51 11.60
C GLN A 36 8.10 -31.96 13.04
N GLU A 37 6.85 -32.15 13.44
CA GLU A 37 6.53 -32.95 14.58
C GLU A 37 7.24 -34.28 14.33
N GLU A 38 8.28 -34.42 15.13
CA GLU A 38 9.28 -35.45 15.18
C GLU A 38 8.60 -36.74 15.63
N VAL A 39 7.80 -37.37 14.76
CA VAL A 39 7.15 -38.63 15.09
C VAL A 39 7.22 -39.57 13.88
N SER A 40 8.19 -40.49 13.97
CA SER A 40 8.23 -41.81 13.30
C SER A 40 8.89 -41.92 11.93
N VAL A 41 10.22 -41.76 11.87
CA VAL A 41 11.07 -42.22 10.75
C VAL A 41 11.18 -43.76 10.68
N VAL A 42 10.48 -44.52 11.52
CA VAL A 42 10.57 -45.99 11.53
C VAL A 42 9.65 -46.66 10.49
N ILE A 43 8.73 -45.92 9.84
CA ILE A 43 7.75 -46.50 8.89
C ILE A 43 8.03 -46.08 7.44
N ARG A 44 9.29 -46.01 7.02
CA ARG A 44 9.63 -45.83 5.58
C ARG A 44 10.41 -46.98 4.96
N SER A 45 10.77 -48.01 5.72
CA SER A 45 11.48 -49.18 5.19
C SER A 45 10.57 -50.27 4.58
N PHE A 46 9.25 -50.06 4.49
CA PHE A 46 8.30 -51.09 4.03
C PHE A 46 7.43 -50.71 2.82
N LEU A 47 7.59 -49.52 2.22
CA LEU A 47 6.82 -49.11 1.04
C LEU A 47 7.78 -48.80 -0.11
N GLY A 48 7.67 -49.59 -1.17
CA GLY A 48 8.63 -49.71 -2.26
C GLY A 48 8.80 -48.47 -3.15
N PRO A 49 9.77 -48.53 -4.08
CA PRO A 49 10.17 -47.38 -4.88
C PRO A 49 9.30 -47.28 -6.15
N ASP A 50 8.23 -46.51 -6.09
CA ASP A 50 7.56 -46.00 -7.30
C ASP A 50 6.95 -44.63 -7.04
N ALA A 51 7.66 -43.58 -7.45
CA ALA A 51 7.11 -42.27 -7.79
C ALA A 51 8.20 -41.44 -8.49
N SER A 52 8.56 -41.89 -9.69
CA SER A 52 9.29 -41.08 -10.66
C SER A 52 8.42 -39.90 -11.13
N GLY A 53 9.03 -38.72 -11.16
CA GLY A 53 8.67 -37.66 -12.12
C GLY A 53 7.44 -36.81 -11.82
N ARG A 54 7.53 -35.91 -10.84
CA ARG A 54 6.78 -34.65 -10.87
C ARG A 54 7.77 -33.49 -10.90
N PRO A 55 7.88 -32.71 -11.99
CA PRO A 55 8.70 -31.51 -11.96
C PRO A 55 8.09 -30.54 -10.94
N PRO A 56 8.92 -29.80 -10.17
CA PRO A 56 8.40 -28.77 -9.28
C PRO A 56 7.73 -27.71 -10.15
N ALA A 57 6.42 -27.54 -9.98
CA ALA A 57 5.70 -26.41 -10.54
C ALA A 57 6.08 -25.15 -9.74
N ASP A 58 7.32 -24.69 -9.93
CA ASP A 58 7.93 -23.58 -9.19
C ASP A 58 7.83 -22.24 -9.95
N ASN A 59 6.83 -22.11 -10.82
CA ASN A 59 6.47 -20.87 -11.51
C ASN A 59 5.11 -20.34 -11.07
N ALA A 60 4.69 -20.64 -9.83
CA ALA A 60 3.60 -19.87 -9.24
C ALA A 60 4.16 -18.49 -8.88
N PRO A 61 3.60 -17.38 -9.38
CA PRO A 61 3.96 -16.06 -8.90
C PRO A 61 3.84 -16.04 -7.37
N PRO A 62 4.76 -15.37 -6.65
CA PRO A 62 4.71 -15.32 -5.20
C PRO A 62 3.29 -14.93 -4.77
N ARG A 63 2.67 -15.75 -3.91
CA ARG A 63 1.37 -15.42 -3.34
C ARG A 63 1.56 -14.16 -2.52
N VAL A 64 1.13 -13.03 -3.09
CA VAL A 64 1.08 -11.76 -2.39
C VAL A 64 0.06 -11.94 -1.28
N GLU A 65 0.53 -11.91 -0.03
CA GLU A 65 -0.35 -11.98 1.12
C GLU A 65 -1.27 -10.73 1.10
N PRO A 66 -2.60 -10.90 1.19
CA PRO A 66 -3.50 -9.77 1.17
C PRO A 66 -3.15 -8.82 2.32
N VAL A 67 -3.02 -7.53 1.99
CA VAL A 67 -2.80 -6.49 2.98
C VAL A 67 -4.13 -6.16 3.64
N ASP A 68 -4.12 -6.07 4.96
CA ASP A 68 -5.30 -5.75 5.74
C ASP A 68 -5.75 -4.28 5.48
N PRO A 69 -7.06 -3.98 5.40
CA PRO A 69 -7.55 -2.63 5.15
C PRO A 69 -7.03 -1.58 6.12
N TYR A 70 -6.72 -1.93 7.38
CA TYR A 70 -6.17 -0.96 8.34
C TYR A 70 -4.74 -0.56 8.00
N THR A 71 -3.97 -1.45 7.37
CA THR A 71 -2.65 -1.12 6.82
C THR A 71 -2.81 -0.17 5.62
N GLY A 72 -3.80 -0.42 4.76
CA GLY A 72 -4.17 0.51 3.68
C GLY A 72 -4.56 1.90 4.21
N ALA A 73 -5.36 1.97 5.26
CA ALA A 73 -5.74 3.21 5.93
C ALA A 73 -4.51 3.95 6.52
N ALA A 74 -3.58 3.21 7.14
CA ALA A 74 -2.36 3.80 7.70
C ALA A 74 -1.44 4.39 6.61
N VAL A 75 -1.32 3.74 5.45
CA VAL A 75 -0.57 4.31 4.32
C VAL A 75 -1.29 5.53 3.75
N LEU A 76 -2.62 5.51 3.65
CA LEU A 76 -3.40 6.68 3.24
C LEU A 76 -3.22 7.85 4.20
N LEU A 77 -3.14 7.62 5.51
CA LEU A 77 -2.84 8.66 6.49
C LEU A 77 -1.49 9.33 6.20
N GLY A 78 -0.43 8.53 5.98
CA GLY A 78 0.88 9.08 5.60
C GLY A 78 0.85 9.85 4.27
N PHE A 79 0.00 9.43 3.34
CA PHE A 79 -0.23 10.15 2.08
C PHE A 79 -0.96 11.49 2.29
N LEU A 80 -1.99 11.52 3.15
CA LEU A 80 -2.70 12.74 3.53
C LEU A 80 -1.80 13.71 4.31
N ASP A 81 -0.88 13.20 5.13
CA ASP A 81 0.15 14.01 5.78
C ASP A 81 1.04 14.71 4.74
N GLY A 82 1.37 14.03 3.64
CA GLY A 82 2.09 14.62 2.51
C GLY A 82 1.31 15.75 1.83
N LEU A 83 0.00 15.55 1.64
CA LEU A 83 -0.89 16.60 1.11
C LEU A 83 -0.98 17.80 2.05
N ARG A 84 -1.06 17.55 3.36
CA ARG A 84 -1.05 18.62 4.37
C ARG A 84 0.29 19.35 4.39
N ALA A 85 1.41 18.62 4.26
CA ALA A 85 2.75 19.20 4.18
C ALA A 85 2.94 20.05 2.91
N ASP A 86 2.39 19.63 1.77
CA ASP A 86 2.35 20.45 0.55
C ASP A 86 1.52 21.74 0.75
N LEU A 87 0.37 21.65 1.42
CA LEU A 87 -0.48 22.81 1.70
C LEU A 87 0.16 23.80 2.69
N SER A 88 0.98 23.31 3.63
CA SER A 88 1.68 24.12 4.64
C SER A 88 3.08 24.58 4.22
N GLY A 89 3.60 24.10 3.08
CA GLY A 89 4.96 24.39 2.60
C GLY A 89 6.07 23.55 3.27
N ALA A 90 5.71 22.48 3.98
CA ALA A 90 6.61 21.55 4.67
C ALA A 90 6.88 20.25 3.87
N LEU A 91 6.62 20.24 2.56
CA LEU A 91 6.71 19.02 1.73
C LEU A 91 8.11 18.39 1.74
N VAL A 92 9.17 19.22 1.78
CA VAL A 92 10.56 18.74 1.80
C VAL A 92 10.85 17.96 3.09
N ASP A 93 10.37 18.46 4.23
CA ASP A 93 10.55 17.81 5.53
C ASP A 93 9.82 16.48 5.57
N TRP A 94 8.56 16.45 5.10
CA TRP A 94 7.79 15.21 4.97
C TRP A 94 8.46 14.20 4.02
N TYR A 95 8.93 14.64 2.86
CA TYR A 95 9.63 13.76 1.92
C TYR A 95 10.94 13.21 2.50
N SER A 96 11.60 13.99 3.36
CA SER A 96 12.78 13.53 4.08
C SER A 96 12.46 12.51 5.17
N SER A 97 11.25 12.44 5.72
CA SER A 97 10.88 11.44 6.73
C SER A 97 10.18 10.21 6.13
N VAL A 98 9.52 10.34 4.97
CA VAL A 98 8.66 9.29 4.40
C VAL A 98 9.39 7.96 4.18
N HIS A 99 10.67 7.98 3.83
CA HIS A 99 11.45 6.76 3.59
C HIS A 99 11.77 5.96 4.87
N THR A 100 11.64 6.59 6.04
CA THR A 100 11.79 5.94 7.35
C THR A 100 10.44 5.47 7.87
N ASP A 101 9.40 6.29 7.70
CA ASP A 101 8.07 6.01 8.24
C ASP A 101 7.29 4.99 7.39
N LEU A 102 7.41 5.03 6.05
CA LEU A 102 6.65 4.17 5.14
C LEU A 102 6.97 2.67 5.29
N PRO A 103 8.24 2.23 5.43
CA PRO A 103 8.55 0.82 5.72
C PRO A 103 7.93 0.32 7.03
N LEU A 104 7.90 1.17 8.06
CA LEU A 104 7.26 0.85 9.34
C LEU A 104 5.77 0.61 9.15
N THR A 105 5.08 1.50 8.43
CA THR A 105 3.65 1.39 8.14
C THR A 105 3.32 0.15 7.31
N LEU A 106 4.20 -0.26 6.40
CA LEU A 106 4.04 -1.44 5.56
C LEU A 106 4.39 -2.76 6.29
N GLY A 107 4.86 -2.69 7.54
CA GLY A 107 5.23 -3.86 8.34
C GLY A 107 6.54 -4.51 7.87
N ALA A 108 7.48 -3.74 7.32
CA ALA A 108 8.78 -4.26 6.88
C ALA A 108 9.61 -4.77 8.08
N PRO A 109 10.07 -6.04 8.07
CA PRO A 109 10.86 -6.60 9.16
C PRO A 109 12.20 -5.87 9.28
N GLY A 110 12.51 -5.39 10.49
CA GLY A 110 13.74 -4.64 10.79
C GLY A 110 13.58 -3.12 10.86
N ALA A 111 12.41 -2.58 10.50
CA ALA A 111 12.11 -1.16 10.68
C ALA A 111 11.91 -0.77 12.17
N GLU A 112 11.65 -1.74 13.06
CA GLU A 112 11.42 -1.51 14.50
C GLU A 112 12.68 -1.08 15.30
N GLN A 113 13.84 -0.88 14.66
CA GLN A 113 15.10 -0.69 15.37
C GLN A 113 15.51 0.79 15.56
N ARG A 114 15.03 1.40 16.66
CA ARG A 114 15.73 2.31 17.61
C ARG A 114 14.79 3.39 18.18
N GLY A 115 14.33 3.18 19.42
CA GLY A 115 13.97 4.28 20.33
C GLY A 115 12.61 4.96 20.14
N ARG A 116 11.89 4.74 19.02
CA ARG A 116 10.46 5.01 18.98
C ARG A 116 9.75 3.82 19.59
N THR A 117 9.12 4.03 20.74
CA THR A 117 8.11 3.12 21.29
C THR A 117 7.28 2.62 20.12
N SER A 118 7.23 1.29 19.93
CA SER A 118 6.28 0.62 19.05
C SER A 118 5.00 1.44 19.08
N ALA A 119 4.73 2.18 18.00
CA ALA A 119 3.60 3.08 17.93
C ALA A 119 2.41 2.14 17.97
N ARG A 120 1.92 1.91 19.19
CA ARG A 120 0.84 1.05 19.61
C ARG A 120 -0.03 0.80 18.39
N VAL A 121 0.12 -0.37 17.75
CA VAL A 121 -0.53 -0.72 16.47
C VAL A 121 -1.93 -0.13 16.54
N PRO A 122 -2.21 0.98 15.84
CA PRO A 122 -3.39 1.76 16.12
C PRO A 122 -4.58 0.83 15.93
N ASN A 123 -5.48 0.79 16.92
CA ASN A 123 -6.66 -0.06 16.85
C ASN A 123 -7.31 0.23 15.50
N GLY A 124 -7.58 -0.77 14.65
CA GLY A 124 -7.96 -0.51 13.25
C GLY A 124 -9.10 0.51 13.07
N TRP A 125 -10.04 0.53 14.01
CA TRP A 125 -11.11 1.52 14.10
C TRP A 125 -10.64 2.96 14.35
N GLN A 126 -9.61 3.16 15.17
CA GLN A 126 -8.97 4.47 15.39
C GLN A 126 -8.31 4.95 14.09
N THR A 127 -7.62 4.08 13.36
CA THR A 127 -6.99 4.45 12.07
C THR A 127 -8.02 4.96 11.06
N LEU A 128 -9.22 4.36 10.98
CA LEU A 128 -10.28 4.84 10.10
C LEU A 128 -10.89 6.17 10.57
N SER A 129 -11.05 6.36 11.88
CA SER A 129 -11.49 7.64 12.46
C SER A 129 -10.49 8.77 12.21
N ASP A 130 -9.20 8.47 12.36
CA ASP A 130 -8.10 9.41 12.08
C ASP A 130 -8.05 9.75 10.60
N LEU A 131 -8.29 8.77 9.72
CA LEU A 131 -8.37 8.98 8.27
C LEU A 131 -9.51 9.93 7.90
N GLN A 132 -10.70 9.72 8.46
CA GLN A 132 -11.84 10.61 8.26
C GLN A 132 -11.55 12.03 8.78
N THR A 133 -10.96 12.15 9.96
CA THR A 133 -10.63 13.44 10.57
C THR A 133 -9.62 14.20 9.72
N ASN A 134 -8.55 13.53 9.27
CA ASN A 134 -7.53 14.14 8.42
C ASN A 134 -8.08 14.54 7.04
N ALA A 135 -8.95 13.72 6.44
CA ALA A 135 -9.60 14.09 5.18
C ALA A 135 -10.47 15.35 5.34
N GLN A 136 -11.20 15.47 6.45
CA GLN A 136 -12.01 16.65 6.77
C GLN A 136 -11.14 17.89 7.04
N ASP A 137 -9.99 17.72 7.71
CA ASP A 137 -9.03 18.80 7.96
C ASP A 137 -8.45 19.33 6.64
N VAL A 138 -8.06 18.44 5.71
CA VAL A 138 -7.57 18.82 4.38
C VAL A 138 -8.63 19.62 3.62
N LEU A 139 -9.88 19.15 3.61
CA LEU A 139 -11.00 19.89 2.99
C LEU A 139 -11.19 21.27 3.62
N THR A 140 -11.05 21.37 4.94
CA THR A 140 -11.18 22.63 5.68
C THR A 140 -10.05 23.61 5.37
N VAL A 141 -8.81 23.13 5.24
CA VAL A 141 -7.66 23.96 4.83
C VAL A 141 -7.85 24.48 3.41
N LEU A 142 -8.32 23.61 2.50
CA LEU A 142 -8.60 23.98 1.12
C LEU A 142 -9.72 25.02 1.03
N SER A 143 -10.80 24.89 1.82
CA SER A 143 -11.92 25.83 1.79
C SER A 143 -11.59 27.21 2.36
N ASN A 144 -10.63 27.30 3.29
CA ASN A 144 -10.28 28.54 3.99
C ASN A 144 -9.25 29.41 3.26
N ARG A 145 -8.83 29.03 2.05
CA ARG A 145 -7.77 29.75 1.33
C ARG A 145 -8.27 31.03 0.67
N PRO A 146 -7.64 32.20 0.94
CA PRO A 146 -8.01 33.46 0.31
C PRO A 146 -7.59 33.45 -1.17
N GLY A 147 -8.55 33.57 -2.10
CA GLY A 147 -8.26 33.60 -3.54
C GLY A 147 -9.28 32.94 -4.46
N GLY A 148 -10.34 32.33 -3.92
CA GLY A 148 -11.60 32.12 -4.66
C GLY A 148 -11.50 31.29 -5.93
N GLN A 149 -10.80 30.14 -5.91
CA GLN A 149 -11.03 29.01 -6.83
C GLN A 149 -10.22 27.76 -6.42
N VAL A 150 -10.21 27.43 -5.12
CA VAL A 150 -9.69 26.13 -4.66
C VAL A 150 -10.70 25.06 -5.06
N GLY A 151 -10.62 24.64 -6.32
CA GLY A 151 -11.52 23.69 -6.94
C GLY A 151 -10.96 22.27 -6.95
N PRO A 152 -11.75 21.29 -7.40
CA PRO A 152 -11.32 19.90 -7.58
C PRO A 152 -10.07 19.77 -8.48
N ALA A 153 -9.83 20.75 -9.36
CA ALA A 153 -8.65 20.80 -10.22
C ALA A 153 -7.34 21.05 -9.45
N GLU A 154 -7.34 21.90 -8.42
CA GLU A 154 -6.14 22.15 -7.61
C GLU A 154 -5.79 20.91 -6.79
N LEU A 155 -6.80 20.30 -6.16
CA LEU A 155 -6.62 19.05 -5.43
C LEU A 155 -6.10 17.93 -6.35
N SER A 156 -6.66 17.79 -7.56
CA SER A 156 -6.19 16.83 -8.56
C SER A 156 -4.72 17.05 -8.94
N TRP A 157 -4.30 18.31 -9.15
CA TRP A 157 -2.90 18.61 -9.44
C TRP A 157 -1.96 18.28 -8.28
N ARG A 158 -2.35 18.60 -7.03
CA ARG A 158 -1.56 18.25 -5.83
C ARG A 158 -1.46 16.74 -5.62
N LEU A 159 -2.54 16.02 -5.87
CA LEU A 159 -2.57 14.56 -5.84
C LEU A 159 -1.62 13.95 -6.88
N ALA A 160 -1.58 14.49 -8.11
CA ALA A 160 -0.63 14.06 -9.14
C ALA A 160 0.83 14.33 -8.74
N LEU A 161 1.11 15.47 -8.10
CA LEU A 161 2.45 15.77 -7.57
C LEU A 161 2.85 14.75 -6.48
N LEU A 162 1.92 14.40 -5.58
CA LEU A 162 2.18 13.37 -4.56
C LEU A 162 2.34 11.97 -5.15
N GLU A 163 1.64 11.64 -6.24
CA GLU A 163 1.81 10.39 -6.99
C GLU A 163 3.29 10.24 -7.41
N ASP A 164 3.87 11.27 -8.03
CA ASP A 164 5.26 11.27 -8.48
C ASP A 164 6.26 11.18 -7.31
N VAL A 165 6.01 11.94 -6.25
CA VAL A 165 6.87 11.96 -5.06
C VAL A 165 6.85 10.59 -4.36
N PHE A 166 5.68 9.98 -4.25
CA PHE A 166 5.50 8.67 -3.62
C PHE A 166 6.12 7.56 -4.48
N ALA A 167 5.93 7.58 -5.80
CA ALA A 167 6.62 6.66 -6.71
C ALA A 167 8.16 6.82 -6.61
N GLY A 168 8.65 8.05 -6.46
CA GLY A 168 10.06 8.33 -6.18
C GLY A 168 10.55 7.72 -4.86
N ALA A 169 9.74 7.81 -3.80
CA ALA A 169 10.06 7.22 -2.49
C ALA A 169 10.09 5.68 -2.55
N LEU A 170 9.11 5.05 -3.21
CA LEU A 170 9.07 3.59 -3.41
C LEU A 170 10.32 3.08 -4.13
N ARG A 171 10.75 3.77 -5.19
CA ARG A 171 11.98 3.42 -5.94
C ARG A 171 13.23 3.48 -5.08
N ARG A 172 13.35 4.47 -4.20
CA ARG A 172 14.49 4.59 -3.27
C ARG A 172 14.55 3.44 -2.26
N MET A 173 13.40 2.81 -1.97
CA MET A 173 13.33 1.63 -1.12
C MET A 173 13.59 0.31 -1.88
N GLY A 174 13.91 0.38 -3.18
CA GLY A 174 14.22 -0.80 -4.00
C GLY A 174 13.01 -1.47 -4.65
N VAL A 175 11.84 -0.82 -4.64
CA VAL A 175 10.66 -1.30 -5.37
C VAL A 175 10.87 -1.09 -6.88
N PRO A 176 10.52 -2.06 -7.75
CA PRO A 176 10.60 -1.89 -9.20
C PRO A 176 9.81 -0.67 -9.71
N ASP A 177 10.27 -0.06 -10.80
CA ASP A 177 9.67 1.17 -11.35
C ASP A 177 8.18 1.00 -11.70
N GLY A 178 7.82 -0.07 -12.42
CA GLY A 178 6.43 -0.37 -12.77
C GLY A 178 5.53 -0.52 -11.55
N THR A 179 5.96 -1.29 -10.55
CA THR A 179 5.21 -1.46 -9.29
C THR A 179 5.11 -0.17 -8.50
N SER A 180 6.17 0.65 -8.51
CA SER A 180 6.18 1.94 -7.79
C SER A 180 5.15 2.90 -8.36
N VAL A 181 5.07 3.01 -9.70
CA VAL A 181 4.12 3.90 -10.38
C VAL A 181 2.68 3.39 -10.22
N GLU A 182 2.44 2.09 -10.43
CA GLU A 182 1.10 1.49 -10.27
C GLU A 182 0.58 1.65 -8.84
N SER A 183 1.40 1.37 -7.83
CA SER A 183 1.02 1.52 -6.43
C SER A 183 0.77 2.97 -6.03
N ALA A 184 1.59 3.92 -6.52
CA ALA A 184 1.37 5.34 -6.29
C ALA A 184 0.06 5.82 -6.95
N ALA A 185 -0.24 5.37 -8.17
CA ALA A 185 -1.48 5.71 -8.86
C ALA A 185 -2.73 5.18 -8.15
N GLU A 186 -2.68 3.94 -7.64
CA GLU A 186 -3.76 3.34 -6.85
C GLU A 186 -3.97 4.08 -5.52
N LEU A 187 -2.90 4.45 -4.81
CA LEU A 187 -2.99 5.25 -3.59
C LEU A 187 -3.56 6.64 -3.87
N THR A 188 -3.15 7.26 -4.97
CA THR A 188 -3.65 8.57 -5.39
C THR A 188 -5.14 8.49 -5.77
N SER A 189 -5.57 7.41 -6.43
CA SER A 189 -6.99 7.15 -6.69
C SER A 189 -7.78 6.92 -5.41
N ALA A 190 -7.25 6.14 -4.47
CA ALA A 190 -7.89 5.88 -3.19
C ALA A 190 -8.03 7.18 -2.37
N ALA A 191 -6.97 8.00 -2.30
CA ALA A 191 -7.01 9.31 -1.68
C ALA A 191 -8.01 10.25 -2.37
N GLY A 192 -8.03 10.29 -3.70
CA GLY A 192 -9.00 11.07 -4.47
C GLY A 192 -10.46 10.70 -4.17
N SER A 193 -10.74 9.41 -3.94
CA SER A 193 -12.09 8.93 -3.62
C SER A 193 -12.62 9.49 -2.30
N LEU A 194 -11.74 9.77 -1.32
CA LEU A 194 -12.11 10.43 -0.05
C LEU A 194 -12.68 11.84 -0.29
N PHE A 195 -12.29 12.47 -1.40
CA PHE A 195 -12.71 13.82 -1.78
C PHE A 195 -13.76 13.82 -2.92
N GLY A 196 -14.30 12.65 -3.26
CA GLY A 196 -15.25 12.51 -4.37
C GLY A 196 -14.62 12.65 -5.76
N LEU A 197 -13.29 12.61 -5.88
CA LEU A 197 -12.58 12.61 -7.16
C LEU A 197 -12.55 11.19 -7.71
N SER A 198 -13.41 10.89 -8.67
CA SER A 198 -13.33 9.63 -9.40
C SER A 198 -12.30 9.78 -10.54
N ARG A 199 -11.11 9.16 -10.39
CA ARG A 199 -10.29 8.88 -11.57
C ARG A 199 -11.04 7.84 -12.41
N PRO A 200 -11.28 8.05 -13.70
CA PRO A 200 -11.71 6.94 -14.55
C PRO A 200 -10.62 5.88 -14.46
N THR A 201 -10.98 4.71 -13.94
CA THR A 201 -10.11 3.55 -13.84
C THR A 201 -9.53 3.27 -15.23
N PRO A 202 -8.20 3.21 -15.41
CA PRO A 202 -7.65 2.61 -16.60
C PRO A 202 -7.93 1.11 -16.53
N ARG A 203 -9.05 0.69 -17.13
CA ARG A 203 -9.31 -0.73 -17.39
C ARG A 203 -8.35 -1.20 -18.48
N SER A 204 -7.41 -2.04 -18.06
CA SER A 204 -7.00 -3.23 -18.80
C SER A 204 -6.42 -3.00 -20.19
N THR A 205 -5.12 -2.69 -20.26
CA THR A 205 -4.31 -3.10 -21.42
C THR A 205 -4.14 -4.61 -21.40
N SER A 206 -5.17 -5.34 -21.82
CA SER A 206 -5.13 -6.78 -22.12
C SER A 206 -6.31 -7.20 -22.98
N GLU A 207 -6.51 -6.54 -24.12
CA GLU A 207 -7.07 -7.24 -25.29
C GLU A 207 -6.02 -7.24 -26.39
N ARG A 208 -5.32 -8.38 -26.45
CA ARG A 208 -4.65 -8.93 -27.62
C ARG A 208 -5.42 -8.58 -28.90
N GLN A 209 -4.98 -7.54 -29.59
CA GLN A 209 -5.28 -7.35 -31.00
C GLN A 209 -4.38 -8.31 -31.79
N GLY A 210 -4.72 -9.58 -31.69
CA GLY A 210 -4.10 -10.68 -32.41
C GLY A 210 -5.19 -11.49 -33.09
N ARG A 211 -5.63 -11.01 -34.26
CA ARG A 211 -6.19 -11.84 -35.35
C ARG A 211 -6.31 -11.00 -36.63
N SER A 212 -5.20 -10.95 -37.37
CA SER A 212 -5.29 -10.98 -38.83
C SER A 212 -5.44 -12.44 -39.23
N TYR A 213 -6.52 -12.76 -39.94
CA TYR A 213 -6.60 -13.80 -40.97
C TYR A 213 -7.70 -13.36 -41.95
#